data_AF-A0A562JF19-F1
#
_entry.id   AF-A0A562JF19-F1
#
_cell.length_a   1.000
_cell.length_b   1.000
_cell.length_c   1.000
_cell.angle_alpha   90.00
_cell.angle_beta   90.00
_cell.angle_gamma   90.00
#
_symmetry.space_group_name_H-M   'P 1'
#
loop_
_entity.id
_entity.type
_entity.pdbx_description
1 polymer ?
#
loop_
_entity_poly.entity_id
_entity_poly.type
_entity_poly.pdbx_seq_one_letter_code
_entity_poly.pdbx_strand_id
1 'polypeptide(L)' 'MVKNIEYPDYIDYYYFTKGSNVIKLERKNDSDIIYSKYIRFNNPREALECFEDKCWIREKK' A
#
# COMPACT_ATOMS: atom_id res chain seq x y z
N MET A 1 4.91 -4.70 -8.58
CA MET A 1 3.75 -3.86 -8.93
C MET A 1 3.69 -2.71 -7.95
N VAL A 2 3.39 -1.50 -8.43
CA VAL A 2 3.29 -0.31 -7.60
C VAL A 2 2.00 0.41 -7.95
N LYS A 3 1.26 0.85 -6.93
CA LYS A 3 0.09 1.72 -7.06
C LYS A 3 0.29 2.91 -6.14
N ASN A 4 -0.15 4.09 -6.55
CA ASN A 4 -0.16 5.26 -5.70
C ASN A 4 -1.56 5.86 -5.57
N ILE A 5 -1.78 6.55 -4.46
CA ILE A 5 -2.98 7.34 -4.18
C ILE A 5 -2.52 8.70 -3.71
N GLU A 6 -2.99 9.73 -4.40
CA GLU A 6 -2.64 11.12 -4.10
C GLU A 6 -3.69 11.73 -3.18
N TYR A 7 -3.22 12.35 -2.12
CA TYR A 7 -3.97 13.19 -1.20
C TYR A 7 -3.41 14.61 -1.29
N PRO A 8 -4.15 15.64 -0.83
CA PRO A 8 -3.67 17.03 -0.91
C PRO A 8 -2.30 17.26 -0.26
N ASP A 9 -2.02 16.54 0.84
CA ASP A 9 -0.82 16.76 1.65
C ASP A 9 0.23 15.65 1.51
N TYR A 10 -0.09 14.52 0.86
CA TYR A 10 0.82 13.38 0.75
C TYR A 10 0.40 12.41 -0.35
N ILE A 11 1.32 11.53 -0.73
CA ILE A 11 1.08 10.44 -1.66
C ILE A 11 1.38 9.12 -0.96
N ASP A 12 0.42 8.20 -0.97
CA ASP A 12 0.62 6.84 -0.49
C ASP A 12 1.01 5.92 -1.65
N TYR A 13 2.15 5.25 -1.52
CA TYR A 13 2.68 4.26 -2.44
C TYR A 13 2.53 2.85 -1.85
N TYR A 14 1.86 1.98 -2.61
CA TYR A 14 1.67 0.58 -2.30
C TYR A 14 2.56 -0.25 -3.21
N TYR A 15 3.53 -0.93 -2.62
CA TYR A 15 4.46 -1.83 -3.30
C TYR A 15 4.05 -3.27 -3.02
N PHE A 16 3.87 -4.03 -4.09
CA PHE A 16 3.54 -5.44 -4.02
C PHE A 16 4.40 -6.26 -4.98
N THR A 17 4.99 -7.33 -4.47
CA THR A 17 5.77 -8.28 -5.24
C THR A 17 4.90 -9.48 -5.57
N LYS A 18 4.73 -9.83 -6.85
CA LYS A 18 3.89 -10.96 -7.24
C LYS A 18 4.38 -12.25 -6.58
N GLY A 19 3.47 -13.00 -5.94
CA GLY A 19 3.80 -14.19 -5.16
C GLY A 19 4.20 -13.92 -3.70
N SER A 20 4.32 -12.65 -3.29
CA SER A 20 4.46 -12.26 -1.89
C SER A 20 3.10 -12.25 -1.18
N ASN A 21 3.09 -12.47 0.12
CA ASN A 21 1.94 -12.21 1.00
C ASN A 21 2.08 -10.88 1.76
N VAL A 22 2.98 -9.99 1.32
CA VAL A 22 3.24 -8.70 1.97
C VAL A 22 3.09 -7.57 0.97
N ILE A 23 2.39 -6.52 1.40
CA ILE A 23 2.31 -5.22 0.74
C ILE A 23 3.07 -4.21 1.60
N LYS A 24 3.96 -3.42 1.00
CA LYS A 24 4.61 -2.29 1.67
C LYS A 24 3.87 -1.00 1.32
N LEU A 25 3.49 -0.24 2.33
CA LEU A 25 2.93 1.11 2.22
C LEU A 25 4.02 2.11 2.60
N GLU A 26 4.26 3.10 1.74
CA GLU A 26 5.05 4.29 2.04
C GLU A 26 4.23 5.54 1.78
N ARG A 27 4.15 6.43 2.75
CA ARG A 27 3.57 7.76 2.59
C ARG A 27 4.68 8.76 2.36
N LYS A 28 4.56 9.57 1.32
CA LYS A 28 5.50 10.64 1.02
C LYS A 28 4.84 12.01 1.05
N ASN A 29 5.51 12.99 1.65
CA ASN A 29 5.19 14.41 1.53
C ASN A 29 6.42 15.11 0.94
N ASP A 30 6.25 15.80 -0.18
CA ASP A 30 7.29 16.56 -0.87
C ASP A 30 8.64 15.81 -1.05
N SER A 31 8.55 14.51 -1.36
CA SER A 31 9.64 13.52 -1.52
C SER A 31 10.16 12.84 -0.25
N ASP A 32 9.83 13.34 0.94
CA ASP A 32 10.19 12.71 2.21
C ASP A 32 9.23 11.57 2.58
N ILE A 33 9.77 10.43 3.02
CA ILE A 33 8.96 9.33 3.56
C ILE A 33 8.57 9.68 4.99
N ILE A 34 7.31 10.10 5.17
CA ILE A 34 6.77 10.49 6.48
C ILE A 34 6.13 9.30 7.22
N TYR A 35 5.84 8.21 6.52
CA TYR A 35 5.30 6.99 7.12
C TYR A 35 5.63 5.75 6.28
N SER A 36 5.89 4.62 6.94
CA SER A 36 6.02 3.34 6.26
C SER A 36 5.44 2.19 7.09
N LYS A 37 4.79 1.23 6.43
CA LYS A 37 4.19 0.05 7.07
C LYS A 37 4.28 -1.16 6.14
N TYR A 38 4.43 -2.33 6.73
CA TYR A 38 4.29 -3.60 6.03
C TYR A 38 2.97 -4.25 6.45
N ILE A 39 2.13 -4.55 5.47
CA ILE A 39 0.84 -5.22 5.65
C ILE A 39 1.05 -6.67 5.23
N ARG A 40 1.03 -7.59 6.20
CA ARG A 40 1.18 -9.03 5.96
C ARG A 40 -0.18 -9.70 5.94
N PHE A 41 -0.38 -10.54 4.93
CA PHE A 41 -1.57 -11.36 4.72
C PHE A 41 -1.24 -12.83 4.96
N ASN A 42 -2.26 -13.69 5.08
CA ASN A 42 -2.04 -15.11 5.36
C ASN A 42 -1.41 -15.82 4.16
N ASN A 43 -1.77 -15.40 2.95
CA ASN A 43 -1.28 -16.00 1.72
C ASN A 43 -1.11 -14.96 0.59
N PRO A 44 -0.37 -15.30 -0.48
CA PRO A 44 -0.13 -14.38 -1.59
C PRO A 44 -1.39 -13.95 -2.37
N ARG A 45 -2.43 -14.79 -2.36
CA ARG A 45 -3.68 -14.50 -3.06
C ARG A 45 -4.45 -13.38 -2.36
N GLU A 46 -4.58 -13.44 -1.04
CA GLU A 46 -5.18 -12.35 -0.24
C GLU A 46 -4.44 -11.03 -0.44
N ALA A 47 -3.10 -11.07 -0.47
CA ALA A 47 -2.30 -9.88 -0.72
C ALA A 47 -2.53 -9.33 -2.14
N LEU A 48 -2.65 -10.20 -3.15
CA LEU A 48 -2.95 -9.79 -4.52
C LEU A 48 -4.37 -9.20 -4.64
N GLU A 49 -5.39 -9.86 -4.07
CA GLU A 49 -6.77 -9.39 -4.08
C GLU A 49 -6.87 -8.03 -3.39
N CYS A 50 -6.22 -7.87 -2.23
CA CYS A 50 -6.10 -6.57 -1.59
C CYS A 50 -5.38 -5.55 -2.51
N PHE A 51 -4.29 -5.98 -3.16
CA PHE A 51 -3.53 -5.19 -4.13
C PHE A 51 -4.38 -4.67 -5.30
N GLU A 52 -5.31 -5.48 -5.77
CA GLU A 52 -6.14 -5.16 -6.93
C GLU A 52 -7.35 -4.32 -6.54
N ASP A 53 -8.06 -4.72 -5.47
CA ASP A 53 -9.33 -4.15 -5.02
C ASP A 53 -9.19 -2.87 -4.17
N LYS A 54 -7.96 -2.40 -3.92
CA LYS A 54 -7.69 -1.17 -3.15
C LYS A 54 -8.29 -1.19 -1.74
N CYS A 55 -8.30 -2.34 -1.07
CA CYS A 55 -8.89 -2.51 0.27
C CYS A 55 -8.30 -1.53 1.32
N TRP A 56 -7.08 -1.02 1.09
CA TRP A 56 -6.39 -0.01 1.91
C TRP A 56 -6.95 1.42 1.84
N ILE A 57 -7.85 1.74 0.91
CA ILE A 57 -8.48 3.08 0.83
C ILE A 57 -9.46 3.31 1.99
N ARG A 58 -9.83 2.23 2.71
CA ARG A 58 -10.81 2.24 3.79
C ARG A 58 -10.21 2.22 5.19
N GLU A 59 -9.00 2.76 5.41
CA GLU A 59 -8.68 3.29 6.75
C GLU A 59 -9.60 4.51 6.99
N LYS A 60 -10.88 4.25 7.29
CA LYS A 60 -11.83 5.25 7.76
C LYS A 60 -11.24 5.83 9.04
N LYS A 61 -11.10 7.16 9.04
CA LYS A 61 -10.89 8.00 10.22
C LYS A 61 -11.74 7.55 11.40
#